data_AF-A0A7V3X8U8-F1
#
_entry.id   AF-A0A7V3X8U8-F1
#
_cell.length_a   1.000
_cell.length_b   1.000
_cell.length_c   1.000
_cell.angle_alpha   90.00
_cell.angle_beta   90.00
_cell.angle_gamma   90.00
#
_symmetry.space_group_name_H-M   'P 1'
#
loop_
_entity.id
_entity.type
_entity.pdbx_description
1 polymer ?
#
loop_
_entity_poly.entity_id
_entity_poly.type
_entity_poly.pdbx_seq_one_letter_code
_entity_poly.pdbx_strand_id
1 'polypeptide(L)'
;MPTFSYSKNRYFGLKKMKFLVVVIFGLSCSSLKNHSMLSVAGCMNKSKPIYLLPFPVGTSYYLLQGNCGKHSHFGKEKFAYDFRMPVGSVITAMRSGKVVNLQERFIDGTNNNDSLNFIIILHDDSTASRYLHITQNGALVRRGEYVNAGDTIGLSGNSGLSTEPHLHVDVTGYCTHSPCQTLPFSFMNCTTSFPVQGKKYLAIPL
;
A
#
# COMPACT_ATOMS: atom_id res chain seq x y z
N MET A 1 -62.84 62.41 -10.95
CA MET A 1 -63.10 61.87 -12.30
C MET A 1 -63.16 60.35 -12.20
N PRO A 2 -64.09 59.72 -12.91
CA PRO A 2 -64.84 58.51 -12.50
C PRO A 2 -64.15 57.22 -13.01
N THR A 3 -64.52 55.97 -12.69
CA THR A 3 -65.80 55.23 -12.68
C THR A 3 -65.58 53.86 -11.96
N PHE A 4 -66.46 53.40 -11.06
CA PHE A 4 -67.49 52.33 -11.26
C PHE A 4 -66.94 50.97 -11.76
N SER A 5 -67.30 49.77 -11.29
CA SER A 5 -68.44 49.27 -10.50
C SER A 5 -68.25 47.77 -10.14
N TYR A 6 -68.94 47.29 -9.09
CA TYR A 6 -69.69 46.01 -8.89
C TYR A 6 -69.21 44.69 -9.53
N SER A 7 -69.48 43.47 -9.06
CA SER A 7 -70.13 42.82 -7.90
C SER A 7 -70.24 41.33 -8.28
N LYS A 8 -70.22 40.40 -7.28
CA LYS A 8 -70.86 39.06 -7.16
C LYS A 8 -70.98 38.20 -8.45
N ASN A 9 -70.72 36.89 -8.47
CA ASN A 9 -71.39 35.87 -7.67
C ASN A 9 -70.86 34.47 -8.04
N ARG A 10 -71.17 33.51 -7.15
CA ARG A 10 -70.97 32.06 -7.16
C ARG A 10 -71.32 31.37 -8.50
N TYR A 11 -70.76 30.18 -8.76
CA TYR A 11 -71.53 28.92 -8.74
C TYR A 11 -70.62 27.68 -8.88
N PHE A 12 -71.06 26.63 -8.17
CA PHE A 12 -70.54 25.27 -8.09
C PHE A 12 -70.32 24.60 -9.46
N GLY A 13 -69.24 23.83 -9.58
CA GLY A 13 -69.04 22.87 -10.67
C GLY A 13 -68.17 21.71 -10.18
N LEU A 14 -68.74 20.51 -10.22
CA LEU A 14 -68.23 19.24 -9.67
C LEU A 14 -66.75 18.96 -9.99
N LYS A 15 -65.99 18.57 -8.95
CA LYS A 15 -64.68 17.90 -9.12
C LYS A 15 -64.88 16.58 -9.86
N LYS A 16 -64.53 16.52 -11.14
CA LYS A 16 -64.26 15.25 -11.84
C LYS A 16 -62.95 14.68 -11.31
N MET A 17 -63.07 13.62 -10.53
CA MET A 17 -61.97 12.82 -10.01
C MET A 17 -61.29 12.09 -11.18
N LYS A 18 -60.15 12.62 -11.65
CA LYS A 18 -59.27 11.90 -12.58
C LYS A 18 -58.34 11.02 -11.76
N PHE A 19 -58.50 9.71 -11.89
CA PHE A 19 -57.53 8.72 -11.42
C PHE A 19 -56.21 8.96 -12.16
N LEU A 20 -55.20 9.44 -11.44
CA LEU A 20 -53.81 9.42 -11.90
C LEU A 20 -53.27 8.03 -11.61
N VAL A 21 -53.14 7.20 -12.65
CA VAL A 21 -52.35 5.97 -12.58
C VAL A 21 -50.89 6.40 -12.51
N VAL A 22 -50.34 6.46 -11.29
CA VAL A 22 -48.90 6.58 -11.10
C VAL A 22 -48.32 5.19 -11.34
N VAL A 23 -47.76 4.97 -12.53
CA VAL A 23 -46.86 3.84 -12.76
C VAL A 23 -45.58 4.15 -12.00
N ILE A 24 -45.52 3.68 -10.75
CA ILE A 24 -44.28 3.67 -9.98
C ILE A 24 -43.40 2.61 -10.65
N PHE A 25 -42.48 3.04 -11.52
CA PHE A 25 -41.32 2.22 -11.83
C PHE A 25 -40.54 2.06 -10.53
N GLY A 26 -40.83 0.96 -9.82
CA GLY A 26 -40.04 0.50 -8.70
C GLY A 26 -38.67 0.10 -9.23
N LEU A 27 -37.75 1.06 -9.29
CA LEU A 27 -36.33 0.76 -9.25
C LEU A 27 -36.02 0.29 -7.82
N SER A 28 -36.41 -0.95 -7.54
CA SER A 28 -35.84 -1.71 -6.45
C SER A 28 -34.34 -1.74 -6.68
N CYS A 29 -33.59 -0.99 -5.87
CA CYS A 29 -32.15 -1.09 -5.77
C CYS A 29 -31.82 -2.42 -5.08
N SER A 30 -32.02 -3.54 -5.78
CA SER A 30 -31.51 -4.83 -5.36
C SER A 30 -30.01 -4.81 -5.60
N SER A 31 -29.29 -4.50 -4.52
CA SER A 31 -27.89 -4.77 -4.22
C SER A 31 -27.17 -5.54 -5.34
N LEU A 32 -26.48 -4.79 -6.21
CA LEU A 32 -25.32 -5.33 -6.89
C LEU A 32 -24.35 -5.74 -5.79
N LYS A 33 -24.20 -7.04 -5.56
CA LYS A 33 -23.10 -7.58 -4.79
C LYS A 33 -21.82 -7.18 -5.52
N ASN A 34 -21.25 -6.05 -5.12
CA ASN A 34 -19.95 -5.59 -5.58
C ASN A 34 -18.92 -6.64 -5.16
N HIS A 35 -18.58 -7.53 -6.09
CA HIS A 35 -17.49 -8.48 -5.96
C HIS A 35 -16.10 -7.81 -5.88
N SER A 36 -16.03 -6.47 -5.85
CA SER A 36 -14.81 -5.68 -5.75
C SER A 36 -14.38 -5.29 -4.32
N MET A 37 -15.21 -5.51 -3.29
CA MET A 37 -14.81 -5.23 -1.90
C MET A 37 -14.30 -6.46 -1.12
N LEU A 38 -14.64 -7.67 -1.54
CA LEU A 38 -14.21 -8.89 -0.84
C LEU A 38 -12.71 -9.21 -1.06
N SER A 39 -12.11 -8.78 -2.17
CA SER A 39 -10.68 -9.05 -2.44
C SER A 39 -9.72 -8.11 -1.71
N VAL A 40 -10.18 -6.95 -1.25
CA VAL A 40 -9.32 -5.92 -0.62
C VAL A 40 -9.20 -6.12 0.90
N ALA A 41 -10.19 -6.75 1.53
CA ALA A 41 -10.27 -6.89 2.98
C ALA A 41 -9.14 -7.75 3.59
N GLY A 42 -8.57 -8.68 2.83
CA GLY A 42 -7.41 -9.49 3.23
C GLY A 42 -6.06 -8.87 2.86
N CYS A 43 -6.08 -7.75 2.13
CA CYS A 43 -4.91 -7.06 1.56
C CYS A 43 -4.50 -5.82 2.34
N MET A 44 -5.41 -5.33 3.18
CA MET A 44 -5.20 -4.20 4.06
C MET A 44 -4.90 -4.70 5.47
N ASN A 45 -3.84 -4.17 6.07
CA ASN A 45 -3.65 -4.32 7.50
C ASN A 45 -4.68 -3.44 8.23
N LYS A 46 -5.57 -4.06 9.01
CA LYS A 46 -6.60 -3.34 9.78
C LYS A 46 -6.06 -2.72 11.07
N SER A 47 -4.85 -3.08 11.50
CA SER A 47 -4.21 -2.50 12.68
C SER A 47 -3.56 -1.15 12.35
N LYS A 48 -3.35 -0.32 13.38
CA LYS A 48 -2.57 0.92 13.27
C LYS A 48 -1.20 0.59 12.64
N PRO A 49 -0.74 1.34 11.62
CA PRO A 49 0.56 1.11 11.03
C PRO A 49 1.67 1.44 12.05
N ILE A 50 2.73 0.64 12.03
CA ILE A 50 3.89 0.73 12.95
C ILE A 50 5.23 0.74 12.20
N TYR A 51 5.20 0.77 10.87
CA TYR A 51 6.39 0.79 10.02
C TYR A 51 6.56 2.18 9.39
N LEU A 52 7.80 2.64 9.28
CA LEU A 52 8.17 3.79 8.46
C LEU A 52 8.37 3.35 7.01
N LEU A 53 8.18 4.28 6.07
CA LEU A 53 8.68 4.13 4.70
C LEU A 53 10.18 3.83 4.74
N PRO A 54 10.70 2.93 3.89
CA PRO A 54 12.06 2.41 3.99
C PRO A 54 13.12 3.37 3.40
N PHE A 55 12.90 4.69 3.48
CA PHE A 55 13.78 5.71 2.92
C PHE A 55 13.71 7.01 3.74
N PRO A 56 14.75 7.87 3.70
CA PRO A 56 14.86 9.03 4.58
C PRO A 56 13.66 9.98 4.49
N VAL A 57 13.32 10.59 5.63
CA VAL A 57 12.33 11.67 5.69
C VAL A 57 12.70 12.79 4.71
N GLY A 58 11.71 13.30 3.99
CA GLY A 58 11.88 14.28 2.93
C GLY A 58 12.14 13.68 1.54
N THR A 59 12.40 12.38 1.44
CA THR A 59 12.55 11.70 0.14
C THR A 59 11.25 11.06 -0.31
N SER A 60 11.11 10.85 -1.63
CA SER A 60 9.90 10.25 -2.20
C SER A 60 10.19 9.34 -3.38
N TYR A 61 9.49 8.20 -3.42
CA TYR A 61 9.66 7.18 -4.45
C TYR A 61 8.31 6.68 -4.98
N TYR A 62 8.33 6.19 -6.21
CA TYR A 62 7.14 5.68 -6.90
C TYR A 62 6.91 4.21 -6.54
N LEU A 63 5.70 3.87 -6.12
CA LEU A 63 5.34 2.50 -5.79
C LEU A 63 4.93 1.71 -7.05
N LEU A 64 5.80 0.81 -7.49
CA LEU A 64 5.61 -0.04 -8.66
C LEU A 64 4.62 -1.16 -8.42
N GLN A 65 4.70 -1.79 -7.25
CA GLN A 65 3.86 -2.89 -6.82
C GLN A 65 3.59 -2.76 -5.32
N GLY A 66 2.41 -3.21 -4.88
CA GLY A 66 2.06 -3.19 -3.46
C GLY A 66 1.25 -4.42 -3.07
N ASN A 67 0.80 -4.45 -1.82
CA ASN A 67 0.00 -5.56 -1.27
C ASN A 67 -1.14 -5.98 -2.21
N CYS A 68 -1.21 -7.28 -2.48
CA CYS A 68 -2.17 -7.91 -3.40
C CYS A 68 -2.21 -7.29 -4.79
N GLY A 69 -1.04 -6.84 -5.28
CA GLY A 69 -0.85 -6.49 -6.67
C GLY A 69 -1.19 -7.65 -7.61
N LYS A 70 -1.36 -7.33 -8.89
CA LYS A 70 -1.67 -8.32 -9.93
C LYS A 70 -0.42 -8.88 -10.63
N HIS A 71 0.77 -8.55 -10.13
CA HIS A 71 2.06 -8.83 -10.75
C HIS A 71 3.01 -9.37 -9.69
N SER A 72 3.79 -10.41 -10.03
CA SER A 72 4.86 -11.09 -9.26
C SER A 72 4.55 -11.54 -7.82
N HIS A 73 3.97 -10.69 -6.98
CA HIS A 73 3.61 -10.93 -5.57
C HIS A 73 2.35 -11.79 -5.45
N PHE A 74 2.50 -13.10 -5.62
CA PHE A 74 1.42 -14.07 -5.45
C PHE A 74 1.68 -15.02 -4.27
N GLY A 75 0.61 -15.69 -3.81
CA GLY A 75 0.72 -16.72 -2.78
C GLY A 75 1.36 -16.21 -1.48
N LYS A 76 2.51 -16.79 -1.12
CA LYS A 76 3.21 -16.46 0.12
C LYS A 76 3.87 -15.09 0.12
N GLU A 77 4.05 -14.46 -1.04
CA GLU A 77 4.72 -13.17 -1.20
C GLU A 77 3.75 -12.01 -1.47
N LYS A 78 2.44 -12.27 -1.35
CA LYS A 78 1.37 -11.32 -1.71
C LYS A 78 1.39 -9.98 -0.97
N PHE A 79 2.09 -9.88 0.15
CA PHE A 79 2.27 -8.64 0.90
C PHE A 79 3.72 -8.16 0.79
N ALA A 80 3.99 -7.41 -0.25
CA ALA A 80 5.27 -6.79 -0.51
C ALA A 80 5.05 -5.46 -1.23
N TYR A 81 6.04 -4.58 -1.13
CA TYR A 81 6.07 -3.30 -1.80
C TYR A 81 7.36 -3.13 -2.59
N ASP A 82 7.22 -2.73 -3.84
CA ASP A 82 8.35 -2.38 -4.72
C ASP A 82 8.37 -0.89 -4.95
N PHE A 83 9.37 -0.22 -4.43
CA PHE A 83 9.59 1.20 -4.67
C PHE A 83 10.63 1.38 -5.75
N ARG A 84 10.25 1.98 -6.89
CA ARG A 84 11.21 2.38 -7.92
C ARG A 84 12.17 3.38 -7.33
N MET A 85 13.44 3.02 -7.25
CA MET A 85 14.51 3.88 -6.74
C MET A 85 15.82 3.61 -7.46
N PRO A 86 16.58 4.65 -7.85
CA PRO A 86 17.90 4.47 -8.46
C PRO A 86 18.82 3.64 -7.58
N VAL A 87 19.71 2.85 -8.20
CA VAL A 87 20.82 2.19 -7.50
C VAL A 87 21.60 3.23 -6.68
N GLY A 88 21.93 2.89 -5.43
CA GLY A 88 22.63 3.77 -4.51
C GLY A 88 21.73 4.70 -3.69
N SER A 89 20.39 4.59 -3.80
CA SER A 89 19.49 5.37 -2.94
C SER A 89 19.55 4.89 -1.50
N VAL A 90 19.49 5.81 -0.54
CA VAL A 90 19.55 5.49 0.90
C VAL A 90 18.31 4.73 1.33
N ILE A 91 18.52 3.61 2.01
CA ILE A 91 17.50 2.78 2.66
C ILE A 91 17.57 3.00 4.16
N THR A 92 16.40 3.14 4.79
CA THR A 92 16.28 3.24 6.24
C THR A 92 15.47 2.09 6.84
N ALA A 93 15.73 1.76 8.10
CA ALA A 93 14.97 0.74 8.81
C ALA A 93 13.52 1.17 9.00
N MET A 94 12.58 0.37 8.47
CA MET A 94 11.13 0.59 8.64
C MET A 94 10.70 0.49 10.11
N ARG A 95 11.39 -0.30 10.93
CA ARG A 95 11.08 -0.50 12.35
C ARG A 95 12.33 -0.95 13.10
N SER A 96 12.46 -0.56 14.36
CA SER A 96 13.59 -0.94 15.21
C SER A 96 13.70 -2.45 15.37
N GLY A 97 14.93 -2.96 15.47
CA GLY A 97 15.17 -4.38 15.64
C GLY A 97 16.63 -4.76 15.45
N LYS A 98 16.87 -6.07 15.46
CA LYS A 98 18.21 -6.66 15.31
C LYS A 98 18.44 -7.14 13.89
N VAL A 99 19.56 -6.75 13.28
CA VAL A 99 19.99 -7.29 11.98
C VAL A 99 20.37 -8.75 12.17
N VAL A 100 19.58 -9.67 11.63
CA VAL A 100 19.76 -11.12 11.84
C VAL A 100 20.44 -11.82 10.67
N ASN A 101 20.35 -11.24 9.47
CA ASN A 101 21.01 -11.76 8.28
C ASN A 101 21.19 -10.65 7.24
N LEU A 102 22.20 -10.78 6.38
CA LEU A 102 22.43 -9.92 5.23
C LEU A 102 23.29 -10.63 4.17
N GLN A 103 23.17 -10.20 2.92
CA GLN A 103 23.99 -10.63 1.80
C GLN A 103 24.16 -9.44 0.86
N GLU A 104 25.40 -9.14 0.44
CA GLU A 104 25.68 -7.96 -0.40
C GLU A 104 26.79 -8.20 -1.44
N ARG A 105 27.01 -9.46 -1.85
CA ARG A 105 28.18 -9.83 -2.66
C ARG A 105 27.95 -9.72 -4.15
N PHE A 106 26.69 -9.60 -4.58
CA PHE A 106 26.31 -9.70 -5.98
C PHE A 106 26.22 -8.32 -6.63
N ILE A 107 26.71 -8.22 -7.86
CA ILE A 107 26.60 -7.00 -8.67
C ILE A 107 25.14 -6.80 -9.13
N ASP A 108 24.83 -5.56 -9.49
CA ASP A 108 23.51 -5.20 -10.02
C ASP A 108 23.33 -5.64 -11.48
N GLY A 109 22.08 -5.84 -11.90
CA GLY A 109 21.71 -6.08 -13.30
C GLY A 109 21.93 -7.50 -13.80
N THR A 110 22.17 -8.46 -12.91
CA THR A 110 22.38 -9.87 -13.29
C THR A 110 21.08 -10.59 -13.68
N ASN A 111 19.93 -10.08 -13.22
CA ASN A 111 18.58 -10.57 -13.52
C ASN A 111 18.44 -12.11 -13.39
N ASN A 112 18.85 -12.66 -12.25
CA ASN A 112 18.74 -14.09 -11.95
C ASN A 112 18.51 -14.34 -10.45
N ASN A 113 17.90 -15.48 -10.13
CA ASN A 113 17.50 -15.80 -8.74
C ASN A 113 18.67 -16.04 -7.78
N ASP A 114 19.83 -16.44 -8.28
CA ASP A 114 20.95 -16.88 -7.44
C ASP A 114 21.81 -15.72 -6.93
N SER A 115 21.58 -14.51 -7.43
CA SER A 115 22.40 -13.33 -7.20
C SER A 115 21.71 -12.26 -6.37
N LEU A 116 20.89 -12.65 -5.38
CA LEU A 116 20.12 -11.73 -4.55
C LEU A 116 20.94 -11.19 -3.37
N ASN A 117 20.97 -9.85 -3.23
CA ASN A 117 21.41 -9.19 -2.01
C ASN A 117 20.22 -8.77 -1.15
N PHE A 118 20.41 -8.72 0.17
CA PHE A 118 19.37 -8.36 1.12
C PHE A 118 19.89 -7.94 2.50
N ILE A 119 19.02 -7.30 3.29
CA ILE A 119 19.13 -7.12 4.74
C ILE A 119 17.85 -7.67 5.40
N ILE A 120 17.97 -8.36 6.53
CA ILE A 120 16.85 -8.86 7.33
C ILE A 120 16.97 -8.35 8.77
N ILE A 121 15.92 -7.69 9.24
CA ILE A 121 15.82 -7.14 10.61
C ILE A 121 14.71 -7.88 11.35
N LEU A 122 15.03 -8.49 12.49
CA LEU A 122 14.08 -9.12 13.40
C LEU A 122 13.59 -8.10 14.44
N HIS A 123 12.28 -8.03 14.63
CA HIS A 123 11.62 -7.16 15.59
C HIS A 123 11.25 -7.92 16.87
N ASP A 124 10.98 -7.18 17.94
CA ASP A 124 10.70 -7.74 19.27
C ASP A 124 9.43 -8.61 19.32
N ASP A 125 8.50 -8.40 18.38
CA ASP A 125 7.29 -9.23 18.22
C ASP A 125 7.50 -10.49 17.35
N SER A 126 8.75 -10.84 17.10
CA SER A 126 9.17 -11.98 16.27
C SER A 126 8.77 -11.90 14.79
N THR A 127 8.30 -10.73 14.31
CA THR A 127 8.22 -10.45 12.87
C THR A 127 9.58 -10.00 12.34
N ALA A 128 9.81 -10.17 11.04
CA ALA A 128 11.03 -9.71 10.39
C ALA A 128 10.73 -8.87 9.16
N SER A 129 11.39 -7.73 9.02
CA SER A 129 11.41 -6.93 7.80
C SER A 129 12.54 -7.40 6.88
N ARG A 130 12.25 -7.62 5.60
CA ARG A 130 13.23 -7.96 4.57
C ARG A 130 13.35 -6.83 3.57
N TYR A 131 14.58 -6.47 3.24
CA TYR A 131 14.95 -5.44 2.25
C TYR A 131 15.77 -6.15 1.18
N LEU A 132 15.21 -6.30 -0.01
CA LEU A 132 15.81 -7.09 -1.10
C LEU A 132 16.32 -6.18 -2.22
N HIS A 133 17.07 -6.76 -3.15
CA HIS A 133 17.63 -6.08 -4.32
C HIS A 133 18.61 -4.94 -3.96
N ILE A 134 19.25 -4.97 -2.79
CA ILE A 134 20.27 -3.97 -2.42
C ILE A 134 21.52 -4.10 -3.33
N THR A 135 22.31 -3.05 -3.46
CA THR A 135 23.52 -3.05 -4.30
C THR A 135 24.67 -3.83 -3.65
N GLN A 136 25.67 -4.19 -4.45
CA GLN A 136 26.90 -4.81 -3.96
C GLN A 136 27.60 -3.88 -2.96
N ASN A 137 28.07 -4.43 -1.83
CA ASN A 137 28.66 -3.64 -0.74
C ASN A 137 27.73 -2.50 -0.23
N GLY A 138 26.43 -2.67 -0.42
CA GLY A 138 25.42 -1.67 -0.10
C GLY A 138 24.88 -1.76 1.33
N ALA A 139 25.22 -2.78 2.12
CA ALA A 139 24.80 -2.86 3.51
C ALA A 139 25.69 -1.95 4.37
N LEU A 140 25.06 -1.04 5.11
CA LEU A 140 25.73 -0.08 5.99
C LEU A 140 25.64 -0.49 7.47
N VAL A 141 25.22 -1.73 7.71
CA VAL A 141 25.03 -2.35 9.03
C VAL A 141 25.62 -3.74 9.04
N ARG A 142 25.78 -4.33 10.22
CA ARG A 142 26.36 -5.67 10.40
C ARG A 142 25.40 -6.63 11.07
N ARG A 143 25.57 -7.92 10.80
CA ARG A 143 24.83 -8.97 11.51
C ARG A 143 25.06 -8.85 13.02
N GLY A 144 23.98 -8.85 13.79
CA GLY A 144 23.98 -8.70 15.24
C GLY A 144 23.76 -7.26 15.73
N GLU A 145 23.89 -6.27 14.85
CA GLU A 145 23.65 -4.86 15.16
C GLU A 145 22.18 -4.60 15.47
N TYR A 146 21.91 -3.70 16.42
CA TYR A 146 20.57 -3.20 16.69
C TYR A 146 20.41 -1.84 16.01
N VAL A 147 19.32 -1.66 15.28
CA VAL A 147 19.00 -0.42 14.57
C VAL A 147 17.66 0.12 15.06
N ASN A 148 17.55 1.44 15.09
CA ASN A 148 16.30 2.14 15.36
C ASN A 148 15.52 2.35 14.05
N ALA A 149 14.20 2.52 14.16
CA ALA A 149 13.38 2.95 13.03
C ALA A 149 13.91 4.29 12.47
N GLY A 150 14.15 4.34 11.17
CA GLY A 150 14.71 5.51 10.48
C GLY A 150 16.24 5.52 10.36
N ASP A 151 16.96 4.64 11.06
CA ASP A 151 18.41 4.52 10.89
C ASP A 151 18.75 4.09 9.47
N THR A 152 19.84 4.63 8.93
CA THR A 152 20.35 4.22 7.61
C THR A 152 20.91 2.82 7.70
N ILE A 153 20.42 1.90 6.85
CA ILE A 153 20.83 0.49 6.88
C ILE A 153 21.51 0.02 5.61
N GLY A 154 21.31 0.73 4.50
CA GLY A 154 21.92 0.32 3.24
C GLY A 154 21.56 1.18 2.06
N LEU A 155 21.93 0.68 0.88
CA LEU A 155 21.77 1.32 -0.42
C LEU A 155 21.00 0.41 -1.37
N SER A 156 20.02 0.97 -2.07
CA SER A 156 19.23 0.23 -3.07
C SER A 156 20.09 -0.21 -4.26
N GLY A 157 19.62 -1.24 -4.96
CA GLY A 157 20.32 -1.80 -6.09
C GLY A 157 19.37 -2.33 -7.15
N ASN A 158 19.87 -3.33 -7.86
CA ASN A 158 19.17 -4.11 -8.87
C ASN A 158 19.74 -5.53 -8.94
N SER A 159 20.13 -6.10 -7.79
CA SER A 159 20.63 -7.47 -7.67
C SER A 159 19.48 -8.48 -7.74
N GLY A 160 19.78 -9.76 -7.97
CA GLY A 160 18.77 -10.81 -8.02
C GLY A 160 17.91 -10.80 -9.30
N LEU A 161 16.73 -11.43 -9.23
CA LEU A 161 15.77 -11.45 -10.34
C LEU A 161 14.98 -10.14 -10.33
N SER A 162 15.52 -9.12 -11.01
CA SER A 162 14.93 -7.80 -11.13
C SER A 162 15.19 -7.23 -12.52
N THR A 163 14.13 -6.70 -13.15
CA THR A 163 14.19 -6.10 -14.49
C THR A 163 14.51 -4.61 -14.46
N GLU A 164 14.26 -3.93 -13.34
CA GLU A 164 14.58 -2.51 -13.17
C GLU A 164 14.96 -2.18 -11.71
N PRO A 165 15.80 -1.15 -11.46
CA PRO A 165 16.18 -0.77 -10.10
C PRO A 165 14.98 -0.40 -9.21
N HIS A 166 14.85 -1.13 -8.12
CA HIS A 166 13.83 -0.91 -7.11
C HIS A 166 14.26 -1.51 -5.77
N LEU A 167 13.59 -1.09 -4.70
CA LEU A 167 13.67 -1.73 -3.40
C LEU A 167 12.38 -2.53 -3.18
N HIS A 168 12.52 -3.84 -3.06
CA HIS A 168 11.47 -4.72 -2.56
C HIS A 168 11.56 -4.78 -1.03
N VAL A 169 10.42 -4.54 -0.38
CA VAL A 169 10.26 -4.76 1.07
C VAL A 169 9.06 -5.63 1.38
N ASP A 170 9.23 -6.52 2.34
CA ASP A 170 8.14 -7.25 2.94
C ASP A 170 8.37 -7.52 4.43
N VAL A 171 7.32 -8.01 5.09
CA VAL A 171 7.35 -8.41 6.49
C VAL A 171 6.90 -9.86 6.57
N THR A 172 7.65 -10.70 7.30
CA THR A 172 7.29 -12.11 7.53
C THR A 172 7.09 -12.38 9.01
N GLY A 173 6.22 -13.35 9.33
CA GLY A 173 6.21 -13.95 10.66
C GLY A 173 7.39 -14.91 10.85
N TYR A 174 7.45 -15.56 12.01
CA TYR A 174 8.38 -16.67 12.23
C TYR A 174 8.12 -17.80 11.22
N CYS A 175 9.17 -18.28 10.58
CA CYS A 175 9.12 -19.36 9.60
C CYS A 175 10.38 -20.21 9.70
N THR A 176 10.23 -21.52 9.51
CA THR A 176 11.34 -22.49 9.48
C THR A 176 11.71 -22.93 8.07
N HIS A 177 10.91 -22.56 7.06
CA HIS A 177 11.07 -22.96 5.66
C HIS A 177 10.78 -21.79 4.72
N SER A 178 11.55 -21.70 3.63
CA SER A 178 11.37 -20.72 2.55
C SER A 178 10.48 -21.28 1.43
N PRO A 179 9.60 -20.48 0.78
CA PRO A 179 9.31 -19.08 1.10
C PRO A 179 8.43 -18.95 2.35
N CYS A 180 8.69 -17.91 3.12
CA CYS A 180 7.93 -17.53 4.30
C CYS A 180 6.67 -16.77 3.89
N GLN A 181 5.56 -16.98 4.61
CA GLN A 181 4.35 -16.20 4.38
C GLN A 181 4.60 -14.76 4.81
N THR A 182 4.47 -13.82 3.87
CA THR A 182 4.47 -12.40 4.19
C THR A 182 3.18 -12.02 4.91
N LEU A 183 3.23 -10.94 5.69
CA LEU A 183 2.15 -10.42 6.50
C LEU A 183 1.69 -9.08 5.92
N PRO A 184 0.39 -8.74 6.00
CA PRO A 184 -0.07 -7.43 5.62
C PRO A 184 0.54 -6.39 6.57
N PHE A 185 1.17 -5.37 6.01
CA PHE A 185 1.69 -4.23 6.75
C PHE A 185 1.47 -2.94 5.97
N SER A 186 1.65 -1.80 6.65
CA SER A 186 1.55 -0.49 6.05
C SER A 186 2.37 0.55 6.83
N PHE A 187 2.50 1.74 6.24
CA PHE A 187 3.38 2.80 6.73
C PHE A 187 2.63 3.88 7.52
N MET A 188 3.26 4.37 8.60
CA MET A 188 2.69 5.40 9.47
C MET A 188 3.14 6.82 9.11
N ASN A 189 4.24 6.96 8.35
CA ASN A 189 4.85 8.26 8.02
C ASN A 189 4.68 8.62 6.54
N CYS A 190 3.48 8.47 6.01
CA CYS A 190 3.14 8.90 4.65
C CYS A 190 1.73 9.46 4.57
N THR A 191 1.42 10.13 3.45
CA THR A 191 0.15 10.87 3.26
C THR A 191 -1.11 9.99 3.30
N THR A 192 -0.97 8.67 3.20
CA THR A 192 -2.07 7.71 3.37
C THR A 192 -1.56 6.45 4.03
N SER A 193 -2.24 6.00 5.09
CA SER A 193 -1.92 4.75 5.79
C SER A 193 -2.13 3.48 4.95
N PHE A 194 -2.49 3.60 3.67
CA PHE A 194 -2.62 2.49 2.72
C PHE A 194 -2.02 2.89 1.37
N PRO A 195 -0.75 2.56 1.10
CA PRO A 195 -0.15 2.78 -0.20
C PRO A 195 -0.87 1.97 -1.28
N VAL A 196 -1.12 2.63 -2.40
CA VAL A 196 -1.74 2.09 -3.61
C VAL A 196 -0.69 2.17 -4.70
N GLN A 197 -0.50 1.06 -5.40
CA GLN A 197 0.37 0.97 -6.56
C GLN A 197 0.10 2.13 -7.55
N GLY A 198 1.15 2.63 -8.18
CA GLY A 198 1.06 3.63 -9.22
C GLY A 198 1.15 5.09 -8.73
N LYS A 199 1.50 5.29 -7.45
CA LYS A 199 1.62 6.61 -6.82
C LYS A 199 2.99 6.84 -6.22
N LYS A 200 3.36 8.12 -6.04
CA LYS A 200 4.58 8.53 -5.32
C LYS A 200 4.27 8.75 -3.84
N TYR A 201 5.18 8.31 -2.97
CA TYR A 201 5.04 8.41 -1.52
C TYR A 201 6.19 9.21 -0.92
N LEU A 202 5.87 10.29 -0.20
CA LEU A 202 6.81 11.11 0.56
C LEU A 202 6.90 10.58 2.00
N ALA A 203 8.11 10.32 2.47
CA ALA A 203 8.37 10.07 3.88
C ALA A 203 8.29 11.38 4.66
N ILE A 204 7.31 11.50 5.55
CA ILE A 204 7.11 12.67 6.42
C ILE A 204 7.68 12.42 7.82
N PRO A 205 8.04 13.47 8.58
CA PRO A 205 8.35 13.33 10.00
C PRO A 205 7.14 12.79 10.78
N LEU A 206 7.40 12.15 11.92
CA LEU A 206 6.37 11.74 12.89
C LEU A 206 6.08 12.84 13.91
#